data_AF-A0A0E4H5Z3-F1
#
_entry.id   AF-A0A0E4H5Z3-F1
#
_cell.length_a   1.000
_cell.length_b   1.000
_cell.length_c   1.000
_cell.angle_alpha   90.00
_cell.angle_beta   90.00
_cell.angle_gamma   90.00
#
_symmetry.space_group_name_H-M   'P 1'
#
loop_
_entity.id
_entity.type
_entity.pdbx_description
1 polymer ?
#
loop_
_entity_poly.entity_id
_entity_poly.type
_entity_poly.pdbx_seq_one_letter_code
_entity_poly.pdbx_strand_id
1 'polypeptide(L)'
;MSDLHQRGIGYPYASAAASPSPWQPSPWAPQRTDERRPAFTAHPAGAPTPFTGWTPPSSSAPPWPVASPAQWAPGAYPPPGRPRRTSRTYAIVGVVAAAVAMCAVVAVIATGSTPSQPAPQGSDTTTAPASPSLPPPSPAPTIAVNALTGLLPDPAAINAIMGTSAMVLVPDPAPDKMWTADIDRPDCLGTYHPAELANYQGSGWIAVQTQMLREPGENWTHSVSQAVISFASAQAATDFASQQGAKWQRCMGVAATVTDTTSHERYTFTVDRVDNQNGTLTARFTYEGLAGWGCQRALTAHNNVVIDVRACSDAPTDQAAKIAASIAGRAA
;
A
#
# COMPACT_ATOMS: atom_id res chain seq x y z
N MET A 1 -11.54 -31.66 -72.05
CA MET A 1 -11.31 -33.03 -72.52
C MET A 1 -10.34 -33.65 -71.53
N SER A 2 -10.87 -34.20 -70.43
CA SER A 2 -11.05 -35.66 -70.22
C SER A 2 -9.70 -36.29 -69.84
N ASP A 3 -9.52 -37.10 -68.81
CA ASP A 3 -10.41 -37.72 -67.83
C ASP A 3 -9.54 -38.31 -66.71
N LEU A 4 -10.18 -38.69 -65.61
CA LEU A 4 -9.58 -39.31 -64.43
C LEU A 4 -8.82 -40.61 -64.73
N HIS A 5 -7.75 -40.87 -63.95
CA HIS A 5 -7.55 -42.19 -63.37
C HIS A 5 -6.99 -42.12 -61.95
N GLN A 6 -7.45 -43.06 -61.15
CA GLN A 6 -7.55 -43.08 -59.70
C GLN A 6 -6.60 -44.14 -59.13
N ARG A 7 -6.23 -43.98 -57.84
CA ARG A 7 -5.82 -44.99 -56.83
C ARG A 7 -4.36 -44.98 -56.39
N GLY A 8 -4.18 -45.00 -55.07
CA GLY A 8 -2.95 -45.41 -54.41
C GLY A 8 -2.78 -44.86 -53.00
N ILE A 9 -3.63 -45.26 -52.06
CA ILE A 9 -3.50 -44.99 -50.63
C ILE A 9 -2.33 -45.82 -50.08
N GLY A 10 -1.40 -45.20 -49.36
CA GLY A 10 -0.31 -45.88 -48.66
C GLY A 10 0.60 -44.90 -47.93
N TYR A 11 0.19 -44.43 -46.75
CA TYR A 11 1.10 -43.74 -45.82
C TYR A 11 1.72 -44.78 -44.87
N PRO A 12 3.06 -44.90 -44.81
CA PRO A 12 3.69 -45.78 -43.83
C PRO A 12 3.71 -45.17 -42.43
N TYR A 13 3.50 -46.06 -41.46
CA TYR A 13 3.63 -45.87 -40.03
C TYR A 13 5.05 -45.48 -39.59
N ALA A 14 5.06 -44.72 -38.49
CA ALA A 14 6.12 -44.35 -37.56
C ALA A 14 7.34 -45.28 -37.40
N SER A 15 8.50 -44.67 -37.10
CA SER A 15 9.34 -44.99 -35.92
C SER A 15 10.55 -44.06 -35.79
N ALA A 16 10.66 -43.38 -34.64
CA ALA A 16 11.84 -43.38 -33.74
C ALA A 16 11.91 -42.07 -32.94
N ALA A 17 11.71 -42.23 -31.63
CA ALA A 17 11.83 -41.21 -30.61
C ALA A 17 13.29 -40.76 -30.43
N ALA A 18 13.51 -39.45 -30.29
CA ALA A 18 14.73 -38.89 -29.74
C ALA A 18 14.49 -38.56 -28.26
N SER A 19 15.15 -39.29 -27.37
CA SER A 19 15.19 -39.02 -25.93
C SER A 19 15.91 -37.70 -25.64
N PRO A 20 15.44 -36.85 -24.70
CA PRO A 20 16.24 -35.74 -24.20
C PRO A 20 17.24 -36.24 -23.15
N SER A 21 18.52 -35.90 -23.36
CA SER A 21 19.63 -36.15 -22.43
C SER A 21 19.43 -35.44 -21.08
N PRO A 22 19.87 -36.05 -19.96
CA PRO A 22 19.88 -35.38 -18.67
C PRO A 22 21.01 -34.35 -18.58
N TRP A 23 20.66 -33.14 -18.15
CA TRP A 23 21.57 -32.06 -17.81
C TRP A 23 22.59 -32.50 -16.75
N GLN A 24 23.88 -32.40 -17.07
CA GLN A 24 24.96 -32.44 -16.07
C GLN A 24 25.23 -31.02 -15.55
N PRO A 25 25.30 -30.79 -14.22
CA PRO A 25 25.67 -29.49 -13.69
C PRO A 25 27.18 -29.22 -13.83
N SER A 26 27.51 -27.99 -14.21
CA SER A 26 28.87 -27.48 -14.39
C SER A 26 29.69 -27.46 -13.07
N PRO A 27 30.99 -27.79 -13.09
CA PRO A 27 31.82 -27.93 -11.87
C PRO A 27 32.30 -26.61 -11.22
N TRP A 28 31.75 -25.45 -11.60
CA TRP A 28 32.20 -24.13 -11.12
C TRP A 28 31.10 -23.29 -10.45
N ALA A 29 30.06 -23.92 -9.92
CA ALA A 29 29.11 -23.23 -9.05
C ALA A 29 29.75 -23.07 -7.64
N PRO A 30 29.87 -21.85 -7.10
CA PRO A 30 30.29 -21.68 -5.71
C PRO A 30 29.28 -22.39 -4.80
N GLN A 31 29.80 -23.24 -3.92
CA GLN A 31 28.99 -24.01 -2.99
C GLN A 31 28.20 -23.03 -2.11
N ARG A 32 26.86 -23.14 -2.12
CA ARG A 32 26.03 -22.44 -1.14
C ARG A 32 26.41 -22.98 0.23
N THR A 33 27.17 -22.21 0.99
CA THR A 33 27.28 -22.44 2.42
C THR A 33 25.91 -22.16 3.01
N ASP A 34 25.32 -23.20 3.62
CA ASP A 34 24.12 -23.13 4.44
C ASP A 34 24.41 -22.22 5.65
N GLU A 35 24.44 -20.91 5.40
CA GLU A 35 24.50 -19.93 6.46
C GLU A 35 23.10 -19.86 7.06
N ARG A 36 23.00 -20.50 8.22
CA ARG A 36 21.83 -20.65 9.06
C ARG A 36 21.09 -19.30 9.13
N ARG A 37 19.91 -19.19 8.50
CA ARG A 37 19.01 -18.04 8.68
C ARG A 37 18.77 -17.85 10.19
N PRO A 38 18.85 -16.63 10.74
CA PRO A 38 18.31 -16.39 12.07
C PRO A 38 16.81 -16.68 12.02
N ALA A 39 16.38 -17.64 12.84
CA ALA A 39 14.98 -18.00 12.98
C ALA A 39 14.21 -16.81 13.56
N PHE A 40 13.11 -16.42 12.91
CA PHE A 40 12.08 -15.63 13.56
C PHE A 40 11.49 -16.50 14.67
N THR A 41 11.97 -16.31 15.90
CA THR A 41 11.49 -17.08 17.05
C THR A 41 10.06 -16.67 17.41
N ALA A 42 9.10 -17.53 17.09
CA ALA A 42 7.81 -17.54 17.76
C ALA A 42 7.91 -18.50 18.95
N HIS A 43 7.83 -17.98 20.17
CA HIS A 43 7.80 -18.83 21.36
C HIS A 43 6.53 -19.71 21.39
N PRO A 44 6.65 -21.01 21.76
CA PRO A 44 5.49 -21.89 21.84
C PRO A 44 4.59 -21.52 23.02
N ALA A 45 3.30 -21.38 22.76
CA ALA A 45 2.27 -21.40 23.78
C ALA A 45 2.25 -22.79 24.44
N GLY A 46 2.65 -22.85 25.71
CA GLY A 46 2.62 -24.08 26.51
C GLY A 46 1.20 -24.58 26.72
N ALA A 47 0.98 -25.87 26.47
CA ALA A 47 -0.25 -26.57 26.83
C ALA A 47 -0.39 -26.67 28.38
N PRO A 48 -1.63 -26.74 28.93
CA PRO A 48 -1.83 -26.75 30.36
C PRO A 48 -1.62 -28.17 30.94
N THR A 49 -0.77 -28.29 31.95
CA THR A 49 -0.66 -29.48 32.82
C THR A 49 -1.71 -29.42 33.94
N PRO A 50 -2.36 -30.53 34.32
CA PRO A 50 -3.26 -30.55 35.46
C PRO A 50 -2.46 -30.61 36.76
N PHE A 51 -2.48 -29.55 37.56
CA PHE A 51 -1.91 -29.55 38.90
C PHE A 51 -2.96 -29.92 39.94
N THR A 52 -2.79 -31.12 40.49
CA THR A 52 -3.35 -31.57 41.77
C THR A 52 -2.74 -30.80 42.93
N GLY A 53 -3.62 -30.25 43.79
CA GLY A 53 -3.45 -30.11 45.23
C GLY A 53 -2.25 -29.33 45.75
N TRP A 54 -2.46 -28.05 46.10
CA TRP A 54 -1.66 -27.38 47.12
C TRP A 54 -2.52 -26.40 47.92
N THR A 55 -2.50 -26.55 49.24
CA THR A 55 -3.20 -25.69 50.21
C THR A 55 -2.42 -24.40 50.47
N PRO A 56 -3.08 -23.24 50.59
CA PRO A 56 -2.38 -21.98 50.86
C PRO A 56 -2.02 -21.85 52.34
N PRO A 57 -0.82 -21.35 52.69
CA PRO A 57 -0.55 -20.88 54.04
C PRO A 57 -1.21 -19.51 54.26
N SER A 58 -1.83 -19.36 55.42
CA SER A 58 -2.37 -18.12 55.96
C SER A 58 -1.25 -17.11 56.20
N SER A 59 -1.27 -15.98 55.49
CA SER A 59 -0.49 -14.79 55.86
C SER A 59 -1.41 -13.58 55.96
N SER A 60 -1.67 -13.17 57.18
CA SER A 60 -2.27 -11.90 57.57
C SER A 60 -1.37 -10.74 57.11
N ALA A 61 -1.85 -9.96 56.14
CA ALA A 61 -1.28 -8.66 55.80
C ALA A 61 -2.22 -7.53 56.32
N PRO A 62 -1.68 -6.40 56.82
CA PRO A 62 -2.49 -5.31 57.36
C PRO A 62 -3.29 -4.59 56.25
N PRO A 63 -4.44 -3.97 56.59
CA PRO A 63 -5.26 -3.29 55.59
C PRO A 63 -4.60 -2.01 55.09
N TRP A 64 -4.52 -1.88 53.77
CA TRP A 64 -4.18 -0.63 53.09
C TRP A 64 -5.31 0.40 53.30
N PRO A 65 -5.00 1.69 53.50
CA PRO A 65 -6.03 2.71 53.64
C PRO A 65 -6.76 2.92 52.30
N VAL A 66 -8.08 2.83 52.35
CA VAL A 66 -8.98 3.12 51.24
C VAL A 66 -8.98 4.63 51.01
N ALA A 67 -8.38 5.09 49.90
CA ALA A 67 -8.51 6.48 49.48
C ALA A 67 -9.85 6.67 48.75
N SER A 68 -10.73 7.50 49.32
CA SER A 68 -11.97 7.97 48.69
C SER A 68 -11.68 8.68 47.35
N PRO A 69 -12.60 8.61 46.36
CA PRO A 69 -12.38 9.26 45.07
C PRO A 69 -12.50 10.77 45.23
N ALA A 70 -11.35 11.45 45.27
CA ALA A 70 -11.28 12.88 45.15
C ALA A 70 -11.72 13.29 43.74
N GLN A 71 -12.65 14.23 43.71
CA GLN A 71 -13.25 14.84 42.54
C GLN A 71 -12.25 15.87 42.00
N TRP A 72 -11.62 15.62 40.86
CA TRP A 72 -10.74 16.58 40.21
C TRP A 72 -11.42 17.12 38.96
N ALA A 73 -11.87 18.37 39.06
CA ALA A 73 -12.37 19.15 37.94
C ALA A 73 -11.26 19.38 36.90
N PRO A 74 -11.59 19.45 35.59
CA PRO A 74 -10.60 19.80 34.57
C PRO A 74 -10.12 21.24 34.77
N GLY A 75 -8.82 21.38 35.03
CA GLY A 75 -8.14 22.67 35.09
C GLY A 75 -8.23 23.41 33.77
N ALA A 76 -8.42 24.73 33.86
CA ALA A 76 -8.47 25.64 32.71
C ALA A 76 -7.16 25.60 31.91
N TYR A 77 -7.30 25.44 30.59
CA TYR A 77 -6.19 25.58 29.65
C TYR A 77 -5.67 27.03 29.65
N PRO A 78 -4.35 27.28 29.67
CA PRO A 78 -3.81 28.61 29.42
C PRO A 78 -4.04 29.00 27.95
N PRO A 79 -4.31 30.28 27.64
CA PRO A 79 -4.52 30.71 26.26
C PRO A 79 -3.22 30.59 25.44
N PRO A 80 -3.32 30.32 24.13
CA PRO A 80 -2.15 30.23 23.26
C PRO A 80 -1.39 31.56 23.21
N GLY A 81 -0.07 31.47 23.37
CA GLY A 81 0.84 32.62 23.30
C GLY A 81 0.79 33.31 21.94
N ARG A 82 0.70 34.64 21.95
CA ARG A 82 0.75 35.47 20.74
C ARG A 82 2.14 35.38 20.09
N PRO A 83 2.25 35.23 18.76
CA PRO A 83 3.56 35.22 18.10
C PRO A 83 4.22 36.61 18.21
N ARG A 84 5.44 36.62 18.75
CA ARG A 84 6.28 37.81 18.93
C ARG A 84 6.83 38.24 17.57
N ARG A 85 6.24 39.29 17.01
CA ARG A 85 6.59 39.89 15.71
C ARG A 85 7.96 40.58 15.79
N THR A 86 9.02 39.91 15.39
CA THR A 86 10.35 40.53 15.20
C THR A 86 10.49 40.99 13.75
N SER A 87 10.27 42.29 13.52
CA SER A 87 10.61 42.93 12.27
C SER A 87 12.13 42.98 12.12
N ARG A 88 12.67 42.40 11.06
CA ARG A 88 13.90 42.80 10.31
C ARG A 88 14.47 41.58 9.59
N THR A 89 13.90 41.22 8.45
CA THR A 89 14.57 40.64 7.27
C THR A 89 13.53 40.28 6.19
N TYR A 90 12.83 41.30 5.68
CA TYR A 90 12.20 41.24 4.35
C TYR A 90 12.89 42.27 3.48
N ALA A 91 14.08 41.89 3.04
CA ALA A 91 14.75 42.45 1.89
C ALA A 91 15.51 41.27 1.28
N ILE A 92 15.35 41.04 -0.02
CA ILE A 92 15.95 39.96 -0.82
C ILE A 92 15.13 38.65 -0.87
N VAL A 93 13.88 38.70 -1.37
CA VAL A 93 13.34 37.76 -2.40
C VAL A 93 12.19 38.49 -3.11
N GLY A 94 12.53 39.57 -3.83
CA GLY A 94 11.58 40.41 -4.58
C GLY A 94 12.13 40.81 -5.95
N VAL A 95 13.00 39.99 -6.53
CA VAL A 95 13.75 40.35 -7.77
C VAL A 95 13.71 39.25 -8.86
N VAL A 96 12.86 38.22 -8.77
CA VAL A 96 12.75 37.19 -9.84
C VAL A 96 11.33 37.10 -10.43
N ALA A 97 10.62 38.22 -10.49
CA ALA A 97 9.28 38.31 -11.11
C ALA A 97 9.10 39.53 -12.03
N ALA A 98 10.18 40.07 -12.59
CA ALA A 98 10.13 41.24 -13.48
C ALA A 98 11.06 41.14 -14.70
N ALA A 99 11.27 39.93 -15.24
CA ALA A 99 12.14 39.70 -16.40
C ALA A 99 11.54 38.80 -17.50
N VAL A 100 10.22 38.56 -17.52
CA VAL A 100 9.55 37.75 -18.57
C VAL A 100 8.35 38.48 -19.21
N ALA A 101 8.17 39.78 -18.96
CA ALA A 101 7.03 40.55 -19.49
C ALA A 101 7.43 41.76 -20.36
N MET A 102 8.57 41.68 -21.07
CA MET A 102 8.96 42.67 -22.10
C MET A 102 9.77 41.99 -23.21
N CYS A 103 9.10 41.35 -24.20
CA CYS A 103 9.72 41.00 -25.50
C CYS A 103 8.76 40.65 -26.67
N ALA A 104 7.46 40.96 -26.61
CA ALA A 104 6.60 41.04 -27.80
C ALA A 104 5.41 41.90 -27.38
N VAL A 105 5.19 43.11 -27.87
CA VAL A 105 4.76 43.41 -29.24
C VAL A 105 5.07 44.89 -29.51
N VAL A 106 5.95 45.18 -30.47
CA VAL A 106 5.94 46.45 -31.21
C VAL A 106 6.20 46.11 -32.67
N ALA A 107 5.18 46.35 -33.49
CA ALA A 107 5.23 46.83 -34.89
C ALA A 107 4.14 46.15 -35.73
N VAL A 108 2.97 46.80 -35.83
CA VAL A 108 2.50 47.34 -37.12
C VAL A 108 1.61 48.56 -36.81
N ILE A 109 2.07 49.72 -37.26
CA ILE A 109 1.31 50.96 -37.41
C ILE A 109 0.65 50.90 -38.78
N ALA A 110 -0.67 51.18 -38.87
CA ALA A 110 -1.25 52.05 -39.90
C ALA A 110 -2.78 52.07 -39.86
N THR A 111 -3.32 53.30 -39.97
CA THR A 111 -4.73 53.72 -40.14
C THR A 111 -5.57 53.65 -38.85
N GLY A 112 -6.10 54.74 -38.27
CA GLY A 112 -6.34 56.09 -38.76
C GLY A 112 -7.84 56.31 -38.94
N SER A 113 -8.59 56.52 -37.85
CA SER A 113 -9.85 57.27 -37.81
C SER A 113 -10.48 57.24 -36.41
N THR A 114 -10.51 58.39 -35.73
CA THR A 114 -11.54 58.72 -34.74
C THR A 114 -12.87 58.90 -35.48
N PRO A 115 -13.99 58.42 -34.93
CA PRO A 115 -14.81 59.33 -34.13
C PRO A 115 -15.57 58.69 -32.94
N SER A 116 -15.74 59.54 -31.92
CA SER A 116 -16.98 59.73 -31.16
C SER A 116 -17.64 58.53 -30.48
N GLN A 117 -17.44 58.48 -29.16
CA GLN A 117 -18.25 57.77 -28.18
C GLN A 117 -19.70 58.30 -28.14
N PRO A 118 -20.71 57.43 -28.25
CA PRO A 118 -22.04 57.66 -27.68
C PRO A 118 -22.20 56.84 -26.39
N ALA A 119 -22.89 57.43 -25.42
CA ALA A 119 -23.31 56.77 -24.18
C ALA A 119 -24.17 55.51 -24.47
N PRO A 120 -24.15 54.48 -23.60
CA PRO A 120 -24.99 53.30 -23.78
C PRO A 120 -26.45 53.64 -23.47
N GLN A 121 -27.29 53.68 -24.51
CA GLN A 121 -28.74 53.53 -24.37
C GLN A 121 -29.07 52.05 -24.19
N GLY A 122 -30.03 51.80 -23.29
CA GLY A 122 -30.48 50.47 -22.93
C GLY A 122 -31.00 49.66 -24.12
N SER A 123 -30.83 48.35 -24.04
CA SER A 123 -31.52 47.39 -24.89
C SER A 123 -31.68 46.09 -24.10
N ASP A 124 -32.88 45.92 -23.58
CA ASP A 124 -33.70 44.71 -23.60
C ASP A 124 -33.05 43.37 -23.25
N THR A 125 -33.41 42.95 -22.04
CA THR A 125 -33.46 41.57 -21.54
C THR A 125 -33.99 40.61 -22.60
N THR A 126 -33.11 39.85 -23.24
CA THR A 126 -33.49 38.58 -23.89
C THR A 126 -33.04 37.45 -22.98
N THR A 127 -33.96 37.00 -22.12
CA THR A 127 -33.79 35.81 -21.28
C THR A 127 -33.74 34.58 -22.19
N ALA A 128 -32.56 34.00 -22.38
CA ALA A 128 -32.42 32.67 -22.96
C ALA A 128 -33.14 31.64 -22.06
N PRO A 129 -33.91 30.68 -22.62
CA PRO A 129 -34.52 29.63 -21.80
C PRO A 129 -33.41 28.84 -21.09
N ALA A 130 -33.46 28.81 -19.77
CA ALA A 130 -32.59 27.97 -18.98
C ALA A 130 -32.86 26.50 -19.34
N SER A 131 -31.86 25.85 -19.94
CA SER A 131 -31.86 24.41 -20.14
C SER A 131 -32.06 23.73 -18.78
N PRO A 132 -32.98 22.76 -18.62
CA PRO A 132 -33.17 22.09 -17.35
C PRO A 132 -31.87 21.37 -16.96
N SER A 133 -31.23 21.86 -15.91
CA SER A 133 -30.10 21.16 -15.29
C SER A 133 -30.60 19.82 -14.80
N LEU A 134 -30.09 18.73 -15.37
CA LEU A 134 -30.29 17.39 -14.83
C LEU A 134 -29.82 17.39 -13.35
N PRO A 135 -30.55 16.73 -12.44
CA PRO A 135 -30.10 16.57 -11.08
C PRO A 135 -28.74 15.85 -11.08
N PRO A 136 -27.81 16.22 -10.17
CA PRO A 136 -26.51 15.58 -10.09
C PRO A 136 -26.70 14.07 -9.90
N PRO A 137 -25.89 13.22 -10.56
CA PRO A 137 -25.99 11.78 -10.41
C PRO A 137 -25.82 11.40 -8.93
N SER A 138 -26.66 10.49 -8.44
CA SER A 138 -26.50 9.94 -7.09
C SER A 138 -25.12 9.30 -6.96
N PRO A 139 -24.42 9.50 -5.83
CA PRO A 139 -23.13 8.85 -5.62
C PRO A 139 -23.28 7.34 -5.76
N ALA A 140 -22.29 6.70 -6.41
CA ALA A 140 -22.24 5.25 -6.50
C ALA A 140 -22.25 4.64 -5.07
N PRO A 141 -22.88 3.47 -4.88
CA PRO A 141 -22.91 2.83 -3.58
C PRO A 141 -21.48 2.51 -3.11
N THR A 142 -21.20 2.85 -1.85
CA THR A 142 -19.93 2.54 -1.20
C THR A 142 -19.94 1.12 -0.64
N ILE A 143 -18.75 0.54 -0.51
CA ILE A 143 -18.54 -0.71 0.20
C ILE A 143 -18.70 -0.45 1.71
N ALA A 144 -19.58 -1.22 2.33
CA ALA A 144 -19.83 -1.17 3.77
C ALA A 144 -18.67 -1.80 4.57
N VAL A 145 -18.41 -1.28 5.77
CA VAL A 145 -17.31 -1.74 6.64
C VAL A 145 -17.42 -3.24 6.97
N ASN A 146 -18.63 -3.75 7.18
CA ASN A 146 -18.85 -5.19 7.45
C ASN A 146 -18.61 -6.10 6.24
N ALA A 147 -18.44 -5.55 5.03
CA ALA A 147 -18.12 -6.32 3.83
C ALA A 147 -16.60 -6.47 3.59
N LEU A 148 -15.75 -5.72 4.31
CA LEU A 148 -14.30 -5.71 4.10
C LEU A 148 -13.66 -7.09 4.21
N THR A 149 -14.10 -7.93 5.16
CA THR A 149 -13.60 -9.29 5.34
C THR A 149 -13.78 -10.16 4.10
N GLY A 150 -14.88 -9.98 3.36
CA GLY A 150 -15.17 -10.74 2.14
C GLY A 150 -14.32 -10.34 0.93
N LEU A 151 -13.58 -9.22 1.00
CA LEU A 151 -12.72 -8.75 -0.08
C LEU A 151 -11.35 -9.43 -0.11
N LEU A 152 -10.88 -9.94 1.03
CA LEU A 152 -9.56 -10.55 1.14
C LEU A 152 -9.57 -11.99 0.59
N PRO A 153 -8.72 -12.33 -0.40
CA PRO A 153 -8.62 -13.67 -0.96
C PRO A 153 -8.29 -14.72 0.11
N ASP A 154 -8.89 -15.90 -0.05
CA ASP A 154 -8.59 -17.06 0.79
C ASP A 154 -7.19 -17.66 0.50
N PRO A 155 -6.73 -18.62 1.32
CA PRO A 155 -5.44 -19.28 1.08
C PRO A 155 -5.32 -19.95 -0.29
N ALA A 156 -6.40 -20.48 -0.88
CA ALA A 156 -6.32 -21.16 -2.16
C ALA A 156 -5.98 -20.18 -3.29
N ALA A 157 -6.63 -19.01 -3.30
CA ALA A 157 -6.33 -17.94 -4.26
C ALA A 157 -4.91 -17.36 -4.07
N ILE A 158 -4.47 -17.16 -2.82
CA ILE A 158 -3.12 -16.68 -2.53
C ILE A 158 -2.06 -17.69 -2.96
N ASN A 159 -2.24 -18.97 -2.65
CA ASN A 159 -1.36 -20.07 -3.05
C ASN A 159 -1.18 -20.11 -4.57
N ALA A 160 -2.27 -20.00 -5.34
CA ALA A 160 -2.22 -19.97 -6.80
C ALA A 160 -1.40 -18.78 -7.35
N ILE A 161 -1.51 -17.59 -6.74
CA ILE A 161 -0.75 -16.40 -7.16
C ILE A 161 0.73 -16.51 -6.76
N MET A 162 0.99 -17.06 -5.56
CA MET A 162 2.34 -17.21 -5.02
C MET A 162 3.10 -18.40 -5.62
N GLY A 163 2.43 -19.31 -6.33
CA GLY A 163 3.05 -20.48 -6.94
C GLY A 163 3.39 -21.58 -5.94
N THR A 164 2.61 -21.68 -4.86
CA THR A 164 2.77 -22.65 -3.77
C THR A 164 1.40 -23.26 -3.44
N SER A 165 1.34 -24.24 -2.55
CA SER A 165 0.10 -24.84 -2.05
C SER A 165 0.07 -24.95 -0.52
N ALA A 166 1.10 -24.43 0.14
CA ALA A 166 1.33 -24.65 1.56
C ALA A 166 1.07 -23.41 2.43
N MET A 167 0.76 -22.26 1.83
CA MET A 167 0.45 -21.07 2.62
C MET A 167 -0.88 -21.23 3.33
N VAL A 168 -0.88 -20.91 4.61
CA VAL A 168 -2.05 -20.90 5.48
C VAL A 168 -2.20 -19.53 6.13
N LEU A 169 -3.40 -19.25 6.67
CA LEU A 169 -3.62 -18.05 7.47
C LEU A 169 -2.73 -18.08 8.71
N VAL A 170 -2.08 -16.96 8.98
CA VAL A 170 -1.47 -16.69 10.29
C VAL A 170 -2.58 -16.17 11.21
N PRO A 171 -2.79 -16.78 12.39
CA PRO A 171 -3.76 -16.26 13.35
C PRO A 171 -3.43 -14.81 13.73
N ASP A 172 -4.40 -13.93 13.54
CA ASP A 172 -4.32 -12.52 13.91
C ASP A 172 -5.43 -12.22 14.93
N PRO A 173 -5.08 -11.85 16.18
CA PRO A 173 -6.08 -11.52 17.21
C PRO A 173 -6.71 -10.14 17.01
N ALA A 174 -6.15 -9.29 16.14
CA ALA A 174 -6.60 -7.92 15.93
C ALA A 174 -6.67 -7.53 14.44
N PRO A 175 -7.41 -8.29 13.62
CA PRO A 175 -7.41 -8.09 12.17
C PRO A 175 -8.20 -6.84 11.75
N ASP A 176 -8.84 -6.16 12.70
CA ASP A 176 -9.54 -4.87 12.56
C ASP A 176 -8.65 -3.67 12.93
N LYS A 177 -7.35 -3.90 13.16
CA LYS A 177 -6.37 -2.87 13.52
C LYS A 177 -5.28 -2.73 12.46
N MET A 178 -4.79 -1.50 12.32
CA MET A 178 -3.60 -1.21 11.53
C MET A 178 -2.35 -1.75 12.24
N TRP A 179 -1.38 -2.20 11.45
CA TRP A 179 -0.08 -2.61 11.97
C TRP A 179 0.75 -1.39 12.42
N THR A 180 1.78 -1.68 13.21
CA THR A 180 2.66 -0.66 13.77
C THR A 180 4.13 -1.12 13.75
N ALA A 181 4.95 -0.41 13.01
CA ALA A 181 6.40 -0.53 13.05
C ALA A 181 7.07 0.84 13.27
N ASP A 182 8.22 0.81 13.95
CA ASP A 182 9.11 1.97 14.00
C ASP A 182 10.10 1.89 12.83
N ILE A 183 10.37 3.03 12.20
CA ILE A 183 11.33 3.13 11.09
C ILE A 183 12.19 4.38 11.25
N ASP A 184 13.49 4.26 10.96
CA ASP A 184 14.44 5.38 10.99
C ASP A 184 14.20 6.43 9.89
N ARG A 185 13.41 6.07 8.87
CA ARG A 185 12.95 6.92 7.76
C ARG A 185 11.41 6.92 7.69
N PRO A 186 10.71 7.73 8.51
CA PRO A 186 9.25 7.72 8.58
C PRO A 186 8.53 7.91 7.24
N ASP A 187 9.08 8.75 6.35
CA ASP A 187 8.53 8.98 5.01
C ASP A 187 8.54 7.72 4.10
N CYS A 188 9.32 6.69 4.47
CA CYS A 188 9.44 5.44 3.73
C CYS A 188 8.61 4.29 4.31
N LEU A 189 7.89 4.51 5.41
CA LEU A 189 7.10 3.47 6.07
C LEU A 189 6.08 2.82 5.12
N GLY A 190 5.44 3.60 4.24
CA GLY A 190 4.49 3.08 3.26
C GLY A 190 5.08 2.01 2.32
N THR A 191 6.39 2.05 2.07
CA THR A 191 7.10 1.06 1.23
C THR A 191 7.44 -0.23 1.97
N TYR A 192 7.27 -0.30 3.30
CA TYR A 192 7.69 -1.45 4.11
C TYR A 192 6.57 -2.50 4.30
N HIS A 193 5.42 -2.08 4.84
CA HIS A 193 4.33 -2.98 5.23
C HIS A 193 2.97 -2.34 4.92
N PRO A 194 1.94 -3.14 4.55
CA PRO A 194 0.59 -2.63 4.40
C PRO A 194 0.02 -2.07 5.69
N ALA A 195 -0.99 -1.20 5.58
CA ALA A 195 -1.82 -0.72 6.69
C ALA A 195 -1.03 -0.32 7.95
N GLU A 196 0.12 0.32 7.75
CA GLU A 196 0.93 0.90 8.83
C GLU A 196 0.25 2.16 9.37
N LEU A 197 -0.11 2.16 10.65
CA LEU A 197 -0.93 3.22 11.26
C LEU A 197 -0.34 4.61 11.00
N ALA A 198 0.96 4.79 11.20
CA ALA A 198 1.64 6.07 11.01
C ALA A 198 1.60 6.55 9.55
N ASN A 199 1.54 5.65 8.56
CA ASN A 199 1.40 6.02 7.16
C ASN A 199 -0.02 6.51 6.79
N TYR A 200 -1.03 6.05 7.52
CA TYR A 200 -2.44 6.40 7.32
C TYR A 200 -2.93 7.52 8.26
N GLN A 201 -2.11 7.99 9.21
CA GLN A 201 -2.50 9.08 10.11
C GLN A 201 -2.95 10.33 9.35
N GLY A 202 -4.09 10.89 9.76
CA GLY A 202 -4.66 12.10 9.15
C GLY A 202 -5.28 11.89 7.76
N SER A 203 -5.30 10.68 7.21
CA SER A 203 -5.87 10.40 5.88
C SER A 203 -7.40 10.38 5.82
N GLY A 204 -8.06 10.24 6.97
CA GLY A 204 -9.52 10.06 7.03
C GLY A 204 -9.99 8.62 6.76
N TRP A 205 -9.11 7.63 6.91
CA TRP A 205 -9.51 6.22 6.95
C TRP A 205 -10.50 5.95 8.09
N ILE A 206 -11.39 4.97 7.89
CA ILE A 206 -12.51 4.67 8.80
C ILE A 206 -12.35 3.31 9.48
N ALA A 207 -12.04 2.28 8.71
CA ALA A 207 -11.89 0.91 9.18
C ALA A 207 -10.87 0.18 8.30
N VAL A 208 -10.32 -0.90 8.83
CA VAL A 208 -9.37 -1.77 8.14
C VAL A 208 -9.76 -3.21 8.39
N GLN A 209 -9.50 -4.06 7.40
CA GLN A 209 -9.39 -5.49 7.60
C GLN A 209 -8.01 -5.93 7.08
N THR A 210 -7.25 -6.62 7.91
CA THR A 210 -5.95 -7.20 7.58
C THR A 210 -6.03 -8.73 7.48
N GLN A 211 -5.06 -9.31 6.78
CA GLN A 211 -4.82 -10.74 6.76
C GLN A 211 -3.35 -11.03 6.44
N MET A 212 -2.78 -12.04 7.09
CA MET A 212 -1.43 -12.52 6.83
C MET A 212 -1.43 -14.02 6.51
N LEU A 213 -0.61 -14.43 5.54
CA LEU A 213 -0.43 -15.82 5.14
C LEU A 213 1.06 -16.14 4.98
N ARG A 214 1.46 -17.36 5.34
CA ARG A 214 2.79 -17.93 5.09
C ARG A 214 2.74 -19.45 5.20
N GLU A 215 3.78 -20.16 4.75
CA GLU A 215 3.89 -21.58 5.08
C GLU A 215 4.07 -21.81 6.60
N PRO A 216 3.59 -22.96 7.14
CA PRO A 216 3.86 -23.37 8.51
C PRO A 216 5.36 -23.53 8.82
N GLY A 217 5.70 -23.45 10.10
CA GLY A 217 7.08 -23.61 10.58
C GLY A 217 7.91 -22.33 10.49
N GLU A 218 9.22 -22.48 10.66
CA GLU A 218 10.19 -21.37 10.71
C GLU A 218 10.88 -21.11 9.36
N ASN A 219 10.88 -22.10 8.46
CA ASN A 219 11.55 -22.04 7.15
C ASN A 219 10.54 -21.82 6.01
N TRP A 220 9.64 -20.86 6.18
CA TRP A 220 8.72 -20.46 5.11
C TRP A 220 9.47 -19.75 3.97
N THR A 221 8.94 -19.88 2.76
CA THR A 221 9.55 -19.32 1.54
C THR A 221 8.67 -18.27 0.88
N HIS A 222 7.44 -18.12 1.38
CA HIS A 222 6.51 -17.08 0.97
C HIS A 222 5.86 -16.45 2.19
N SER A 223 5.64 -15.14 2.13
CA SER A 223 4.72 -14.47 3.05
C SER A 223 3.92 -13.40 2.32
N VAL A 224 2.66 -13.26 2.70
CA VAL A 224 1.75 -12.25 2.19
C VAL A 224 1.12 -11.55 3.38
N SER A 225 1.17 -10.22 3.39
CA SER A 225 0.36 -9.36 4.24
C SER A 225 -0.54 -8.54 3.33
N GLN A 226 -1.84 -8.51 3.57
CA GLN A 226 -2.81 -7.76 2.77
C GLN A 226 -3.81 -7.04 3.66
N ALA A 227 -4.29 -5.90 3.18
CA ALA A 227 -5.27 -5.10 3.87
C ALA A 227 -6.23 -4.40 2.89
N VAL A 228 -7.45 -4.21 3.36
CA VAL A 228 -8.45 -3.33 2.74
C VAL A 228 -8.85 -2.25 3.74
N ILE A 229 -8.74 -0.98 3.34
CA ILE A 229 -8.93 0.18 4.20
C ILE A 229 -10.06 1.02 3.65
N SER A 230 -11.15 1.18 4.41
CA SER A 230 -12.30 1.96 3.96
C SER A 230 -12.12 3.46 4.21
N PHE A 231 -12.56 4.26 3.24
CA PHE A 231 -12.67 5.71 3.30
C PHE A 231 -14.14 6.14 3.13
N ALA A 232 -14.41 7.42 3.38
CA ALA A 232 -15.76 7.99 3.26
C ALA A 232 -16.30 8.00 1.82
N SER A 233 -15.40 8.02 0.82
CA SER A 233 -15.77 8.07 -0.59
C SER A 233 -14.70 7.45 -1.48
N ALA A 234 -15.06 7.15 -2.73
CA ALA A 234 -14.12 6.70 -3.74
C ALA A 234 -13.03 7.73 -4.05
N GLN A 235 -13.39 9.01 -4.02
CA GLN A 235 -12.44 10.10 -4.19
C GLN A 235 -11.39 10.10 -3.07
N ALA A 236 -11.82 9.98 -1.80
CA ALA A 236 -10.90 9.98 -0.66
C ALA A 236 -9.90 8.81 -0.70
N ALA A 237 -10.36 7.61 -1.08
CA ALA A 237 -9.48 6.46 -1.28
C ALA A 237 -8.47 6.70 -2.42
N THR A 238 -8.94 7.24 -3.55
CA THR A 238 -8.11 7.56 -4.72
C THR A 238 -7.07 8.63 -4.40
N ASP A 239 -7.46 9.67 -3.68
CA ASP A 239 -6.59 10.76 -3.26
C ASP A 239 -5.47 10.24 -2.35
N PHE A 240 -5.81 9.38 -1.38
CA PHE A 240 -4.80 8.76 -0.52
C PHE A 240 -3.81 7.94 -1.34
N ALA A 241 -4.28 7.02 -2.19
CA ALA A 241 -3.41 6.16 -2.99
C ALA A 241 -2.50 6.98 -3.93
N SER A 242 -3.03 8.02 -4.55
CA SER A 242 -2.28 8.90 -5.47
C SER A 242 -1.17 9.67 -4.76
N GLN A 243 -1.41 10.11 -3.51
CA GLN A 243 -0.40 10.81 -2.70
C GLN A 243 0.79 9.93 -2.31
N GLN A 244 0.63 8.60 -2.30
CA GLN A 244 1.72 7.69 -1.94
C GLN A 244 2.82 7.62 -3.01
N GLY A 245 2.47 7.85 -4.29
CA GLY A 245 3.41 7.71 -5.40
C GLY A 245 4.68 8.54 -5.24
N ALA A 246 4.53 9.84 -4.97
CA ALA A 246 5.67 10.73 -4.76
C ALA A 246 6.45 10.41 -3.47
N LYS A 247 5.79 9.89 -2.43
CA LYS A 247 6.46 9.47 -1.19
C LYS A 247 7.33 8.24 -1.46
N TRP A 248 6.77 7.21 -2.11
CA TRP A 248 7.47 5.96 -2.39
C TRP A 248 8.66 6.20 -3.33
N GLN A 249 8.51 7.04 -4.36
CA GLN A 249 9.60 7.38 -5.27
C GLN A 249 10.83 7.97 -4.54
N ARG A 250 10.62 8.78 -3.49
CA ARG A 250 11.73 9.35 -2.70
C ARG A 250 12.50 8.33 -1.87
N CYS A 251 11.98 7.12 -1.72
CA CYS A 251 12.61 6.04 -0.97
C CYS A 251 13.46 5.11 -1.84
N MET A 252 13.44 5.28 -3.17
CA MET A 252 14.27 4.49 -4.07
C MET A 252 15.76 4.68 -3.77
N GLY A 253 16.49 3.56 -3.65
CA GLY A 253 17.93 3.53 -3.34
C GLY A 253 18.28 3.97 -1.91
N VAL A 254 17.28 4.20 -1.05
CA VAL A 254 17.48 4.57 0.35
C VAL A 254 17.35 3.31 1.21
N ALA A 255 18.39 3.00 1.98
CA ALA A 255 18.33 2.00 3.02
C ALA A 255 17.54 2.57 4.22
N ALA A 256 16.57 1.80 4.70
CA ALA A 256 15.77 2.12 5.88
C ALA A 256 15.75 0.93 6.84
N THR A 257 15.85 1.23 8.13
CA THR A 257 15.85 0.24 9.21
C THR A 257 14.51 0.29 9.93
N VAL A 258 13.81 -0.83 9.95
CA VAL A 258 12.61 -1.03 10.77
C VAL A 258 12.97 -1.72 12.07
N THR A 259 12.27 -1.37 13.13
CA THR A 259 12.27 -2.10 14.40
C THR A 259 10.86 -2.65 14.61
N ASP A 260 10.75 -3.97 14.69
CA ASP A 260 9.50 -4.62 15.04
C ASP A 260 9.16 -4.32 16.51
N THR A 261 7.95 -3.83 16.76
CA THR A 261 7.56 -3.34 18.10
C THR A 261 7.29 -4.48 19.08
N THR A 262 7.10 -5.71 18.60
CA THR A 262 6.78 -6.89 19.43
C THR A 262 8.03 -7.69 19.78
N SER A 263 8.86 -7.99 18.78
CA SER A 263 10.09 -8.78 18.91
C SER A 263 11.33 -7.95 19.20
N HIS A 264 11.28 -6.63 18.94
CA HIS A 264 12.42 -5.72 18.96
C HIS A 264 13.55 -6.05 17.96
N GLU A 265 13.28 -6.96 17.03
CA GLU A 265 14.19 -7.27 15.94
C GLU A 265 14.29 -6.10 14.96
N ARG A 266 15.46 -5.96 14.34
CA ARG A 266 15.74 -4.90 13.37
C ARG A 266 16.07 -5.47 12.02
N TYR A 267 15.48 -4.86 11.00
CA TYR A 267 15.67 -5.25 9.62
C TYR A 267 15.98 -4.02 8.78
N THR A 268 17.06 -4.06 8.02
CA THR A 268 17.37 -3.04 7.02
C THR A 268 16.90 -3.52 5.66
N PHE A 269 16.18 -2.67 4.95
CA PHE A 269 15.75 -2.92 3.57
C PHE A 269 16.08 -1.74 2.67
N THR A 270 16.27 -2.02 1.38
CA THR A 270 16.46 -0.99 0.35
C THR A 270 15.38 -1.13 -0.71
N VAL A 271 14.73 -0.01 -1.06
CA VAL A 271 13.75 0.02 -2.15
C VAL A 271 14.48 0.14 -3.48
N ASP A 272 14.41 -0.90 -4.30
CA ASP A 272 15.13 -1.00 -5.57
C ASP A 272 14.35 -0.40 -6.74
N ARG A 273 13.02 -0.43 -6.66
CA ARG A 273 12.15 0.04 -7.74
C ARG A 273 10.82 0.53 -7.19
N VAL A 274 10.32 1.62 -7.76
CA VAL A 274 8.94 2.05 -7.63
C VAL A 274 8.36 2.24 -9.03
N ASP A 275 7.13 1.79 -9.24
CA ASP A 275 6.42 1.90 -10.52
C ASP A 275 4.95 2.18 -10.25
N ASN A 276 4.24 2.82 -11.18
CA ASN A 276 2.81 2.98 -11.12
C ASN A 276 2.22 2.64 -12.50
N GLN A 277 1.46 1.56 -12.54
CA GLN A 277 0.82 1.07 -13.76
C GLN A 277 -0.68 1.03 -13.54
N ASN A 278 -1.43 1.78 -14.37
CA ASN A 278 -2.89 1.81 -14.36
C ASN A 278 -3.49 2.05 -12.96
N GLY A 279 -2.91 2.97 -12.18
CA GLY A 279 -3.39 3.30 -10.83
C GLY A 279 -2.96 2.33 -9.74
N THR A 280 -2.20 1.28 -10.07
CA THR A 280 -1.56 0.39 -9.09
C THR A 280 -0.11 0.82 -8.89
N LEU A 281 0.16 1.43 -7.73
CA LEU A 281 1.49 1.78 -7.28
C LEU A 281 2.18 0.52 -6.73
N THR A 282 3.40 0.25 -7.16
CA THR A 282 4.20 -0.87 -6.67
C THR A 282 5.58 -0.41 -6.22
N ALA A 283 6.13 -1.11 -5.23
CA ALA A 283 7.52 -0.96 -4.83
C ALA A 283 8.15 -2.36 -4.70
N ARG A 284 9.42 -2.51 -5.05
CA ARG A 284 10.21 -3.70 -4.72
C ARG A 284 11.32 -3.31 -3.79
N PHE A 285 11.51 -4.09 -2.74
CA PHE A 285 12.59 -3.91 -1.81
C PHE A 285 13.21 -5.24 -1.41
N THR A 286 14.48 -5.20 -1.03
CA THR A 286 15.25 -6.36 -0.58
C THR A 286 15.80 -6.10 0.81
N TYR A 287 15.87 -7.15 1.63
CA TYR A 287 16.47 -7.07 2.95
C TYR A 287 17.97 -7.31 2.89
N GLU A 288 18.72 -6.52 3.66
CA GLU A 288 20.15 -6.72 3.83
C GLU A 288 20.43 -8.01 4.60
N GLY A 289 21.44 -8.77 4.18
CA GLY A 289 21.87 -9.98 4.88
C GLY A 289 20.93 -11.19 4.79
N LEU A 290 19.82 -11.11 4.05
CA LEU A 290 18.81 -12.19 3.96
C LEU A 290 18.81 -12.93 2.61
N ALA A 291 19.99 -13.10 2.00
CA ALA A 291 20.19 -13.97 0.83
C ALA A 291 19.20 -13.76 -0.34
N GLY A 292 18.84 -12.50 -0.62
CA GLY A 292 17.92 -12.14 -1.70
C GLY A 292 16.44 -12.09 -1.29
N TRP A 293 16.10 -12.43 -0.05
CA TRP A 293 14.76 -12.24 0.48
C TRP A 293 14.30 -10.80 0.30
N GLY A 294 13.17 -10.63 -0.36
CA GLY A 294 12.61 -9.33 -0.65
C GLY A 294 11.09 -9.38 -0.75
N CYS A 295 10.50 -8.21 -0.91
CA CYS A 295 9.07 -8.06 -1.05
C CYS A 295 8.72 -7.15 -2.22
N GLN A 296 7.56 -7.42 -2.81
CA GLN A 296 6.83 -6.46 -3.61
C GLN A 296 5.71 -5.87 -2.74
N ARG A 297 5.56 -4.54 -2.76
CA ARG A 297 4.38 -3.81 -2.33
C ARG A 297 3.48 -3.51 -3.52
N ALA A 298 2.18 -3.50 -3.29
CA ALA A 298 1.19 -2.97 -4.22
C ALA A 298 0.15 -2.16 -3.43
N LEU A 299 -0.22 -1.01 -3.97
CA LEU A 299 -1.22 -0.11 -3.43
C LEU A 299 -2.10 0.41 -4.57
N THR A 300 -3.41 0.26 -4.43
CA THR A 300 -4.40 0.79 -5.38
C THR A 300 -5.66 1.21 -4.63
N ALA A 301 -6.57 1.92 -5.30
CA ALA A 301 -7.89 2.25 -4.78
C ALA A 301 -8.97 1.68 -5.71
N HIS A 302 -10.03 1.13 -5.12
CA HIS A 302 -11.22 0.68 -5.84
C HIS A 302 -12.47 0.98 -5.01
N ASN A 303 -13.48 1.63 -5.62
CA ASN A 303 -14.58 2.23 -4.87
C ASN A 303 -14.01 3.10 -3.71
N ASN A 304 -14.64 3.10 -2.53
CA ASN A 304 -14.19 3.80 -1.33
C ASN A 304 -13.13 3.02 -0.52
N VAL A 305 -12.41 2.07 -1.12
CA VAL A 305 -11.46 1.22 -0.41
C VAL A 305 -10.06 1.34 -1.02
N VAL A 306 -9.06 1.50 -0.16
CA VAL A 306 -7.64 1.34 -0.51
C VAL A 306 -7.25 -0.12 -0.29
N ILE A 307 -6.60 -0.70 -1.28
CA ILE A 307 -6.11 -2.08 -1.30
C ILE A 307 -4.59 -2.00 -1.14
N ASP A 308 -4.07 -2.61 -0.09
CA ASP A 308 -2.68 -2.46 0.32
C ASP A 308 -2.06 -3.84 0.59
N VAL A 309 -1.06 -4.24 -0.19
CA VAL A 309 -0.56 -5.62 -0.25
C VAL A 309 0.95 -5.68 -0.23
N ARG A 310 1.51 -6.65 0.48
CA ARG A 310 2.91 -7.04 0.41
C ARG A 310 3.01 -8.54 0.19
N ALA A 311 3.79 -8.93 -0.81
CA ALA A 311 4.14 -10.32 -1.08
C ALA A 311 5.65 -10.47 -1.09
N CYS A 312 6.17 -11.43 -0.34
CA CYS A 312 7.58 -11.64 -0.14
C CYS A 312 7.99 -13.07 -0.54
N SER A 313 9.19 -13.18 -1.11
CA SER A 313 9.84 -14.43 -1.54
C SER A 313 11.34 -14.16 -1.76
N ASP A 314 12.13 -15.16 -2.19
CA ASP A 314 13.54 -14.95 -2.56
C ASP A 314 13.72 -14.11 -3.86
N ALA A 315 12.65 -13.86 -4.62
CA ALA A 315 12.67 -12.99 -5.80
C ALA A 315 11.24 -12.58 -6.23
N PRO A 316 10.55 -11.70 -5.46
CA PRO A 316 9.19 -11.30 -5.82
C PRO A 316 9.21 -10.47 -7.10
N THR A 317 8.21 -10.71 -7.95
CA THR A 317 8.04 -10.02 -9.23
C THR A 317 6.77 -9.19 -9.23
N ASP A 318 5.62 -9.82 -9.45
CA ASP A 318 4.32 -9.17 -9.65
C ASP A 318 3.20 -9.72 -8.73
N GLN A 319 3.54 -10.58 -7.76
CA GLN A 319 2.58 -11.25 -6.91
C GLN A 319 1.72 -10.29 -6.09
N ALA A 320 2.30 -9.24 -5.50
CA ALA A 320 1.53 -8.27 -4.72
C ALA A 320 0.54 -7.50 -5.60
N ALA A 321 0.94 -7.16 -6.83
CA ALA A 321 0.07 -6.50 -7.80
C ALA A 321 -1.08 -7.43 -8.24
N LYS A 322 -0.80 -8.71 -8.49
CA LYS A 322 -1.82 -9.73 -8.81
C LYS A 322 -2.82 -9.92 -7.67
N ILE A 323 -2.34 -9.95 -6.42
CA ILE A 323 -3.21 -10.03 -5.23
C ILE A 323 -4.07 -8.76 -5.12
N ALA A 324 -3.49 -7.57 -5.31
CA ALA A 324 -4.23 -6.32 -5.30
C ALA A 324 -5.34 -6.28 -6.37
N ALA A 325 -5.04 -6.77 -7.59
CA ALA A 325 -6.04 -6.90 -8.65
C ALA A 325 -7.14 -7.93 -8.30
N SER A 326 -6.79 -9.02 -7.65
CA SER A 326 -7.73 -10.03 -7.14
C SER A 326 -8.70 -9.42 -6.12
N ILE A 327 -8.20 -8.61 -5.19
CA ILE A 327 -9.03 -7.87 -4.22
C ILE A 327 -9.91 -6.85 -4.94
N ALA A 328 -9.36 -6.09 -5.89
CA ALA A 328 -10.10 -5.08 -6.64
C ALA A 328 -11.30 -5.70 -7.40
N GLY A 329 -11.13 -6.89 -7.98
CA GLY A 329 -12.21 -7.62 -8.64
C GLY A 329 -13.33 -8.09 -7.69
N ARG A 330 -13.06 -8.22 -6.38
CA ARG A 330 -14.08 -8.48 -5.34
C ARG A 330 -14.74 -7.22 -4.82
N ALA A 331 -14.09 -6.07 -5.00
CA ALA A 331 -14.55 -4.75 -4.58
C ALA A 331 -15.35 -4.01 -5.67
N ALA A 332 -15.83 -4.74 -6.69
CA ALA A 332 -16.57 -4.24 -7.85
C ALA A 332 -18.08 -4.23 -7.65
#